data_AF-A0A3N5N4V7-F1
#
_entry.id   AF-A0A3N5N4V7-F1
#
_cell.length_a   1.000
_cell.length_b   1.000
_cell.length_c   1.000
_cell.angle_alpha   90.00
_cell.angle_beta   90.00
_cell.angle_gamma   90.00
#
_symmetry.space_group_name_H-M   'P 1'
#
loop_
_entity.id
_entity.type
_entity.pdbx_description
1 polymer ?
#
loop_
_entity_poly.entity_id
_entity_poly.type
_entity_poly.pdbx_seq_one_letter_code
_entity_poly.pdbx_strand_id
1 'polypeptide(L)'
;EFELWEKVTRTTGMVLLRPVGYHEMLRLNMGSRLLLTDSGGLQGESSVLGTPCIVLRWNTEWTVTLAEQGGTCQLAGNDVNRIRQAYEKAIQTPRKPSVPDYWDGRTAERCLEAILKASI
;
A
#
# COMPACT_ATOMS: atom_id res chain seq x y z
N GLU A 1 24.97 -15.38 -4.55
CA GLU A 1 24.22 -15.99 -5.67
C GLU A 1 23.48 -15.00 -6.58
N PHE A 2 23.09 -13.78 -6.14
CA PHE A 2 22.50 -12.78 -7.06
C PHE A 2 23.12 -11.38 -7.00
N GLU A 3 24.04 -11.15 -6.05
CA GLU A 3 24.75 -9.87 -5.82
C GLU A 3 23.81 -8.66 -5.70
N LEU A 4 22.56 -8.90 -5.27
CA LEU A 4 21.53 -7.86 -5.25
C LEU A 4 21.92 -6.72 -4.31
N TRP A 5 22.55 -7.03 -3.17
CA TRP A 5 23.01 -6.00 -2.23
C TRP A 5 24.01 -5.03 -2.85
N GLU A 6 25.02 -5.54 -3.56
CA GLU A 6 26.01 -4.70 -4.24
C GLU A 6 25.38 -3.90 -5.39
N LYS A 7 24.50 -4.52 -6.18
CA LYS A 7 23.76 -3.83 -7.24
C LYS A 7 22.92 -2.68 -6.69
N VAL A 8 22.19 -2.96 -5.61
CA VAL A 8 21.30 -2.00 -4.97
C VAL A 8 22.12 -0.83 -4.40
N THR A 9 23.16 -1.10 -3.63
CA THR A 9 24.02 -0.05 -3.04
C THR A 9 24.74 0.83 -4.07
N ARG A 10 24.99 0.32 -5.29
CA ARG A 10 25.62 1.07 -6.38
C ARG A 10 24.64 1.76 -7.33
N THR A 11 23.33 1.57 -7.17
CA THR A 11 22.33 2.12 -8.08
C THR A 11 22.07 3.60 -7.74
N THR A 12 22.37 4.49 -8.68
CA THR A 12 22.08 5.93 -8.55
C THR A 12 20.57 6.17 -8.39
N GLY A 13 20.19 7.04 -7.46
CA GLY A 13 18.79 7.39 -7.21
C GLY A 13 18.05 6.42 -6.29
N MET A 14 18.71 5.40 -5.74
CA MET A 14 18.16 4.56 -4.69
C MET A 14 18.69 4.98 -3.31
N VAL A 15 17.77 5.22 -2.38
CA VAL A 15 18.09 5.56 -0.99
C VAL A 15 17.69 4.38 -0.12
N LEU A 16 18.69 3.75 0.51
CA LEU A 16 18.46 2.66 1.45
C LEU A 16 18.33 3.20 2.86
N LEU A 17 17.23 2.85 3.51
CA LEU A 17 16.92 3.27 4.88
C LEU A 17 16.89 2.04 5.79
N ARG A 18 17.22 2.26 7.07
CA ARG A 18 16.79 1.33 8.12
C ARG A 18 15.27 1.42 8.29
N PRO A 19 14.61 0.43 8.94
CA PRO A 19 13.22 0.56 9.30
C PRO A 19 12.96 1.91 9.97
N VAL A 20 11.95 2.63 9.48
CA VAL A 20 11.58 3.97 9.95
C VAL A 20 10.35 3.90 10.86
N GLY A 21 10.11 4.95 11.63
CA GLY A 21 8.93 5.07 12.47
C GLY A 21 7.65 5.27 11.66
N TYR A 22 6.50 5.06 12.30
CA TYR A 22 5.19 5.16 11.64
C TYR A 22 4.96 6.51 10.96
N HIS A 23 5.20 7.63 11.64
CA HIS A 23 5.01 8.96 11.06
C HIS A 23 5.93 9.24 9.87
N GLU A 24 7.14 8.69 9.87
CA GLU A 24 8.09 8.83 8.78
C GLU A 24 7.60 8.04 7.55
N MET A 25 7.15 6.80 7.76
CA MET A 25 6.54 5.99 6.70
C MET A 25 5.29 6.63 6.12
N LEU A 26 4.42 7.19 6.98
CA LEU A 26 3.24 7.91 6.56
C LEU A 26 3.60 9.11 5.66
N ARG A 27 4.62 9.89 6.03
CA ARG A 27 5.12 11.00 5.21
C ARG A 27 5.68 10.52 3.88
N LEU A 28 6.44 9.42 3.86
CA LEU A 28 6.97 8.83 2.63
C LEU A 28 5.82 8.37 1.71
N ASN A 29 4.80 7.71 2.26
CA ASN A 29 3.60 7.31 1.49
C ASN A 29 2.88 8.54 0.92
N MET A 30 2.61 9.56 1.76
CA MET A 30 1.97 10.80 1.33
C MET A 30 2.76 11.54 0.24
N GLY A 31 4.10 11.52 0.29
CA GLY A 31 4.95 12.16 -0.72
C GLY A 31 5.24 11.29 -1.95
N SER A 32 4.97 9.99 -1.89
CA SER A 32 5.30 9.07 -2.98
C SER A 32 4.34 9.21 -4.16
N ARG A 33 4.88 9.05 -5.37
CA ARG A 33 4.09 8.95 -6.60
C ARG A 33 3.49 7.55 -6.79
N LEU A 34 4.15 6.54 -6.24
CA LEU A 34 3.84 5.13 -6.39
C LEU A 34 4.46 4.36 -5.22
N LEU A 35 3.71 3.38 -4.71
CA LEU A 35 4.18 2.40 -3.73
C LEU A 35 4.33 1.02 -4.40
N LEU A 36 5.43 0.32 -4.11
CA LEU A 36 5.59 -1.11 -4.38
C LEU A 36 5.68 -1.80 -3.03
N THR A 37 4.79 -2.74 -2.73
CA THR A 37 4.75 -3.37 -1.40
C THR A 37 4.13 -4.76 -1.42
N ASP A 38 4.50 -5.61 -0.47
CA ASP A 38 3.79 -6.85 -0.12
C ASP A 38 3.00 -6.71 1.20
N SER A 39 3.12 -5.56 1.88
CA SER A 39 2.47 -5.27 3.15
C SER A 39 0.98 -5.01 2.96
N GLY A 40 0.15 -5.69 3.76
CA GLY A 40 -1.29 -5.47 3.82
C GLY A 40 -1.66 -4.11 4.41
N GLY A 41 -1.02 -3.71 5.51
CA GLY A 41 -1.26 -2.40 6.14
C GLY A 41 -0.98 -1.25 5.18
N LEU A 42 0.12 -1.32 4.42
CA LEU A 42 0.46 -0.29 3.44
C LEU A 42 -0.50 -0.25 2.23
N GLN A 43 -1.13 -1.38 1.85
CA GLN A 43 -2.20 -1.38 0.85
C GLN A 43 -3.43 -0.60 1.35
N GLY A 44 -3.77 -0.77 2.63
CA GLY A 44 -4.84 -0.01 3.27
C GLY A 44 -4.52 1.48 3.32
N GLU A 45 -3.35 1.83 3.85
CA GLU A 45 -2.89 3.22 3.96
C GLU A 45 -2.80 3.90 2.59
N SER A 46 -2.24 3.22 1.58
CA SER A 46 -2.15 3.77 0.21
C SER A 46 -3.52 4.09 -0.36
N SER A 47 -4.52 3.23 -0.10
CA SER A 47 -5.89 3.42 -0.59
C SER A 47 -6.57 4.62 0.03
N VAL A 48 -6.49 4.76 1.36
CA VAL A 48 -7.00 5.95 2.08
C VAL A 48 -6.33 7.22 1.56
N LEU A 49 -5.01 7.17 1.40
CA LEU A 49 -4.20 8.33 1.01
C LEU A 49 -4.26 8.60 -0.50
N GLY A 50 -4.81 7.68 -1.30
CA GLY A 50 -4.90 7.78 -2.76
C GLY A 50 -3.62 7.50 -3.53
N THR A 51 -2.57 7.01 -2.86
CA THR A 51 -1.28 6.71 -3.50
C THR A 51 -1.42 5.45 -4.36
N PRO A 52 -1.14 5.50 -5.68
CA PRO A 52 -1.09 4.30 -6.50
C PRO A 52 -0.17 3.23 -5.88
N CYS A 53 -0.59 1.97 -5.91
CA CYS A 53 0.10 0.90 -5.21
C CYS A 53 0.20 -0.37 -6.08
N ILE A 54 1.39 -0.94 -6.18
CA ILE A 54 1.63 -2.22 -6.84
C ILE A 54 1.95 -3.23 -5.77
N VAL A 55 1.12 -4.28 -5.71
CA VAL A 55 1.21 -5.33 -4.71
C VAL A 55 2.07 -6.46 -5.26
N LEU A 56 3.21 -6.70 -4.60
CA LEU A 56 4.20 -7.72 -4.97
C LEU A 56 3.79 -9.14 -4.51
N ARG A 57 2.49 -9.42 -4.54
CA ARG A 57 1.86 -10.71 -4.18
C ARG A 57 0.88 -11.12 -5.28
N TRP A 58 0.67 -12.42 -5.42
CA TRP A 58 -0.31 -12.98 -6.38
C TRP A 58 -1.75 -12.87 -5.89
N ASN A 59 -1.94 -12.67 -4.58
CA ASN A 59 -3.22 -12.50 -3.92
C ASN A 59 -3.09 -11.50 -2.78
N THR A 60 -4.23 -10.99 -2.30
CA THR A 60 -4.30 -10.16 -1.11
C THR A 60 -5.60 -10.43 -0.37
N GLU A 61 -5.52 -10.41 0.96
CA GLU A 61 -6.67 -10.39 1.86
C GLU A 61 -7.34 -9.00 1.91
N TRP A 62 -6.68 -7.96 1.39
CA TRP A 62 -7.15 -6.58 1.36
C TRP A 62 -7.89 -6.25 0.07
N THR A 63 -8.86 -7.07 -0.32
CA THR A 63 -9.54 -6.97 -1.64
C THR A 63 -10.14 -5.59 -1.91
N VAL A 64 -10.65 -4.91 -0.88
CA VAL A 64 -11.21 -3.55 -0.97
C VAL A 64 -10.18 -2.49 -1.44
N THR A 65 -8.89 -2.77 -1.26
CA THR A 65 -7.82 -1.86 -1.69
C THR A 65 -7.52 -1.98 -3.18
N LEU A 66 -8.02 -3.01 -3.86
CA LEU A 66 -7.76 -3.25 -5.28
C LEU A 66 -8.47 -2.22 -6.16
N ALA A 67 -7.81 -1.84 -7.26
CA ALA A 67 -8.31 -0.83 -8.18
C ALA A 67 -9.68 -1.21 -8.77
N GLU A 68 -9.92 -2.49 -9.05
CA GLU A 68 -11.24 -2.99 -9.49
C GLU A 68 -12.35 -2.87 -8.45
N GLN A 69 -12.01 -2.69 -7.16
CA GLN A 69 -12.95 -2.43 -6.07
C GLN A 69 -13.03 -0.93 -5.71
N GLY A 70 -12.37 -0.06 -6.48
CA GLY A 70 -12.32 1.38 -6.23
C GLY A 70 -11.19 1.84 -5.30
N GLY A 71 -10.26 0.95 -4.96
CA GLY A 71 -9.02 1.28 -4.25
C GLY A 71 -7.89 1.72 -5.17
N THR A 72 -6.64 1.61 -4.68
CA THR A 72 -5.43 2.08 -5.37
C THR A 72 -4.46 0.98 -5.79
N CYS A 73 -4.71 -0.25 -5.36
CA CYS A 73 -3.76 -1.35 -5.46
C CYS A 73 -3.96 -2.17 -6.73
N GLN A 74 -2.87 -2.62 -7.34
CA GLN A 74 -2.86 -3.59 -8.43
C GLN A 74 -1.93 -4.75 -8.07
N LEU A 75 -2.43 -5.99 -8.13
CA LEU A 75 -1.61 -7.19 -7.94
C LEU A 75 -0.66 -7.38 -9.14
N ALA A 76 0.63 -7.58 -8.86
CA ALA A 76 1.65 -7.88 -9.85
C ALA A 76 2.39 -9.19 -9.58
N GLY A 77 2.33 -9.72 -8.36
CA GLY A 77 3.13 -10.88 -7.96
C GLY A 77 4.62 -10.57 -7.97
N ASN A 78 5.42 -11.57 -8.34
CA ASN A 78 6.88 -11.46 -8.44
C ASN A 78 7.41 -11.56 -9.88
N ASP A 79 6.53 -11.41 -10.88
CA ASP A 79 6.92 -11.38 -12.30
C ASP A 79 7.36 -9.97 -12.70
N VAL A 80 8.61 -9.84 -13.13
CA VAL A 80 9.22 -8.55 -13.50
C VAL A 80 8.49 -7.87 -14.66
N ASN A 81 7.99 -8.62 -15.64
CA ASN A 81 7.25 -8.05 -16.77
C ASN A 81 5.89 -7.53 -16.32
N ARG A 82 5.20 -8.24 -15.43
CA ARG A 82 3.93 -7.77 -14.83
C ARG A 82 4.15 -6.54 -13.96
N ILE A 83 5.20 -6.50 -13.15
CA ILE A 83 5.57 -5.35 -12.34
C ILE A 83 5.84 -4.13 -13.25
N ARG A 84 6.59 -4.30 -14.35
CA ARG A 84 6.84 -3.22 -15.32
C ARG A 84 5.55 -2.72 -15.96
N GLN A 85 4.67 -3.61 -16.40
CA GLN A 85 3.39 -3.22 -16.99
C GLN A 85 2.49 -2.49 -15.98
N ALA A 86 2.46 -2.93 -14.72
CA ALA A 86 1.74 -2.27 -13.65
C ALA A 86 2.34 -0.87 -13.37
N TYR A 87 3.67 -0.76 -13.36
CA TYR A 87 4.38 0.52 -13.19
C TYR A 87 4.00 1.53 -14.27
N GLU A 88 4.04 1.14 -15.55
CA GLU A 88 3.71 2.05 -16.67
C GLU A 88 2.28 2.60 -16.57
N LYS A 89 1.34 1.81 -16.06
CA LYS A 89 -0.04 2.25 -15.81
C LYS A 89 -0.14 3.13 -14.56
N ALA A 90 0.47 2.69 -13.47
CA ALA A 90 0.33 3.34 -12.17
C ALA A 90 0.99 4.73 -12.15
N ILE A 91 2.09 4.93 -12.87
CA ILE A 91 2.79 6.23 -12.93
C ILE A 91 1.97 7.32 -13.64
N GLN A 92 1.02 6.92 -14.48
CA GLN A 92 0.07 7.79 -15.19
C GLN A 92 -1.22 7.99 -14.40
N THR A 93 -1.46 7.18 -13.37
CA THR A 93 -2.68 7.23 -12.56
C THR A 93 -2.57 8.41 -11.59
N PRO A 94 -3.50 9.39 -11.64
CA PRO A 94 -3.49 10.49 -10.70
C PRO A 94 -3.83 9.98 -9.30
N ARG A 95 -3.23 10.62 -8.29
CA ARG A 95 -3.55 10.36 -6.90
C ARG A 95 -5.03 10.67 -6.66
N LYS A 96 -5.79 9.70 -6.18
CA LYS A 96 -7.22 9.87 -5.86
C LYS A 96 -7.52 9.22 -4.51
N PRO A 97 -7.53 10.00 -3.42
CA PRO A 97 -7.93 9.51 -2.11
C PRO A 97 -9.33 8.92 -2.17
N SER A 98 -9.49 7.75 -1.57
CA SER A 98 -10.77 7.07 -1.44
C SER A 98 -10.80 6.40 -0.08
N VAL A 99 -11.85 6.64 0.70
CA VAL A 99 -12.02 6.00 2.00
C VAL A 99 -13.09 4.93 1.83
N PRO A 100 -12.73 3.64 1.92
CA PRO A 100 -13.71 2.56 1.88
C PRO A 100 -14.75 2.69 3.00
N ASP A 101 -15.91 2.07 2.79
CA ASP A 101 -16.94 2.01 3.82
C ASP A 101 -16.37 1.46 5.13
N TYR A 102 -16.79 2.05 6.24
CA TYR A 102 -16.33 1.73 7.59
C TYR A 102 -14.86 2.04 7.90
N TRP A 103 -14.13 2.71 7.02
CA TRP A 103 -12.76 3.21 7.28
C TRP A 103 -12.76 4.68 7.72
N ASP A 104 -13.87 5.11 8.33
CA ASP A 104 -14.17 6.47 8.78
C ASP A 104 -13.46 6.90 10.08
N GLY A 105 -12.52 6.08 10.57
CA GLY A 105 -11.83 6.31 11.84
C GLY A 105 -12.68 6.02 13.09
N ARG A 106 -13.91 5.51 12.95
CA ARG A 106 -14.82 5.23 14.08
C ARG A 106 -14.86 3.76 14.50
N THR A 107 -13.91 2.95 14.03
CA THR A 107 -13.85 1.52 14.35
C THR A 107 -13.80 1.26 15.86
N ALA A 108 -12.97 2.01 16.59
CA ALA A 108 -12.82 1.83 18.04
C ALA A 108 -14.13 2.08 18.80
N GLU A 109 -14.87 3.12 18.43
CA GLU A 109 -16.18 3.46 19.00
C GLU A 109 -17.20 2.35 18.73
N ARG A 110 -17.32 1.91 17.46
CA ARG A 110 -18.22 0.81 17.07
C ARG A 110 -17.90 -0.50 17.79
N CYS A 111 -16.63 -0.82 17.96
CA CYS A 111 -16.20 -2.00 18.71
C CYS A 111 -16.59 -1.91 20.19
N LEU A 112 -16.35 -0.76 20.84
CA LEU A 112 -16.71 -0.55 22.23
C LEU A 112 -18.22 -0.66 22.45
N GLU A 113 -19.02 -0.04 21.58
CA GLU A 113 -20.48 -0.15 21.65
C GLU A 113 -20.97 -1.59 21.53
N ALA A 114 -20.37 -2.38 20.63
CA ALA A 114 -20.74 -3.78 20.45
C ALA A 114 -20.42 -4.62 21.69
N ILE A 115 -19.27 -4.40 22.34
CA ILE A 115 -18.87 -5.09 23.57
C ILE A 115 -19.83 -4.77 24.72
N LEU A 116 -20.18 -3.49 24.88
CA LEU A 116 -21.12 -3.06 25.93
C LEU A 116 -22.52 -3.64 25.73
N LYS A 117 -23.02 -3.67 24.48
CA LYS A 117 -24.32 -4.27 24.15
C LYS A 117 -24.37 -5.78 24.42
N ALA A 118 -23.26 -6.50 24.23
CA ALA A 118 -23.18 -7.94 24.48
C ALA A 118 -22.98 -8.30 25.97
N SER A 119 -22.66 -7.32 26.81
CA SER A 119 -22.43 -7.51 28.25
C SER A 119 -23.70 -7.29 29.10
N ILE A 120 -24.81 -6.96 28.46
CA ILE A 120 -26.15 -6.75 29.03
C ILE A 120 -27.01 -7.95 28.61
#